data_AF-A0AAW0MX27-F1
#
_entry.id   AF-A0AAW0MX27-F1
#
_cell.length_a   1.000
_cell.length_b   1.000
_cell.length_c   1.000
_cell.angle_alpha   90.00
_cell.angle_beta   90.00
_cell.angle_gamma   90.00
#
_symmetry.space_group_name_H-M   'P 1'
#
loop_
_entity.id
_entity.type
_entity.pdbx_description
1 polymer ?
#
loop_
_entity_poly.entity_id
_entity_poly.type
_entity_poly.pdbx_seq_one_letter_code
_entity_poly.pdbx_strand_id
1 'polypeptide(L)'
;MEKITPMNRKEPELRWHTRFERDVKPEKLSFYPVRPVGPAVDLHGNWTPLSLFQLYFSPSVVRTIIKNTNKKATMDKESGFKRKWTPLDMKDFYIFLSILVYSSLVNVHSWNDFWRKVWPYNFQYPGDTMTRTRFEAILAWLHLCDPVEDAKNDSKRGTPEYDKLFKLKPLYTDILNSCKAHFQPNQNISIDERMVATKARIGFKQYVKNKPTKWGYKLYVLADSLTGYTWNFFIYTGKSTEAKDSSLGYSSVLSLMPLSLLGSGYNLYVDNFYTSPRLFQYLHSKNIACCGTLRRHTKGFPRTHANDFPKKPERGDMRWLRKGNLLFVKWLDTREVALCSTIHTAYSGLTIKRTIRTGSEWAKKQVPCPDAVIDYNKNMGGVDLSDALIGYYKSHRKTKKWYKTLFSHFVDIAIVNGFLLYKELAKMKGEGSTKMNQKRFREILCKEMLTYAMGVEPEVEKPTVVTLSCMPMYYSENVMDGRKNCRNCRENGLRMKTGVYCRSCEVPLCLFAQRVCFTEWHDKHKKSLCTLSAKKSLSL
;
A
#
# COMPACT_ATOMS: atom_id res chain seq x y z
N MET A 1 56.94 17.30 51.20
CA MET A 1 56.66 17.07 49.76
C MET A 1 56.01 15.71 49.61
N GLU A 2 54.69 15.66 49.70
CA GLU A 2 53.92 14.43 49.57
C GLU A 2 53.89 13.97 48.11
N LYS A 3 54.23 12.70 47.89
CA LYS A 3 54.18 12.05 46.58
C LYS A 3 52.72 11.77 46.23
N ILE A 4 52.23 12.44 45.19
CA ILE A 4 50.94 12.17 44.56
C ILE A 4 51.06 10.86 43.76
N THR A 5 50.40 9.81 44.24
CA THR A 5 50.26 8.53 43.56
C THR A 5 49.30 8.68 42.36
N PRO A 6 49.64 8.22 41.15
CA PRO A 6 48.73 8.31 40.02
C PRO A 6 47.58 7.30 40.21
N MET A 7 46.37 7.84 40.37
CA MET A 7 45.14 7.08 40.46
C MET A 7 44.85 6.44 39.10
N ASN A 8 45.30 5.20 38.94
CA ASN A 8 45.10 4.37 37.75
C ASN A 8 43.61 3.99 37.65
N ARG A 9 42.79 4.87 37.06
CA ARG A 9 41.41 4.54 36.65
C ARG A 9 41.52 3.49 35.53
N LYS A 10 41.51 2.21 35.90
CA LYS A 10 41.25 1.12 34.96
C LYS A 10 39.94 1.43 34.24
N GLU A 11 39.97 1.55 32.91
CA GLU A 11 38.74 1.48 32.12
C GLU A 11 38.00 0.21 32.55
N PRO A 12 36.69 0.28 32.88
CA PRO A 12 35.96 -0.90 33.31
C PRO A 12 36.06 -1.97 32.22
N GLU A 13 36.46 -3.18 32.61
CA GLU A 13 36.59 -4.30 31.69
C GLU A 13 35.29 -4.47 30.89
N LEU A 14 35.42 -4.42 29.56
CA LEU A 14 34.32 -4.62 28.64
C LEU A 14 33.74 -6.03 28.83
N ARG A 15 32.64 -6.15 29.58
CA ARG A 15 31.92 -7.40 29.82
C ARG A 15 30.45 -7.29 29.46
N TRP A 16 29.82 -8.44 29.22
CA TRP A 16 28.37 -8.52 29.12
C TRP A 16 27.74 -8.42 30.52
N HIS A 17 26.53 -7.88 30.57
CA HIS A 17 25.71 -7.76 31.76
C HIS A 17 24.45 -8.62 31.61
N THR A 18 23.94 -9.12 32.73
CA THR A 18 22.68 -9.86 32.80
C THR A 18 21.48 -8.92 32.91
N ARG A 19 20.27 -9.47 32.78
CA ARG A 19 19.02 -8.70 32.96
C ARG A 19 18.81 -8.12 34.37
N PHE A 20 19.54 -8.62 35.36
CA PHE A 20 19.42 -8.20 36.76
C PHE A 20 20.27 -6.96 37.06
N GLU A 21 21.19 -6.62 36.16
CA GLU A 21 22.04 -5.44 36.27
C GLU A 21 21.35 -4.25 35.61
N ARG A 22 21.31 -3.12 36.32
CA ARG A 22 20.69 -1.89 35.83
C ARG A 22 21.53 -1.27 34.72
N ASP A 23 20.84 -0.82 33.68
CA ASP A 23 21.41 -0.05 32.59
C ASP A 23 21.11 1.45 32.75
N VAL A 24 21.96 2.29 32.18
CA VAL A 24 21.71 3.73 32.12
C VAL A 24 20.66 4.00 31.06
N LYS A 25 19.62 4.75 31.44
CA LYS A 25 18.57 5.17 30.51
C LYS A 25 19.14 6.16 29.49
N PRO A 26 19.06 5.87 28.17
CA PRO A 26 19.51 6.82 27.17
C PRO A 26 18.63 8.07 27.20
N GLU A 27 19.23 9.20 26.85
CA GLU A 27 18.50 10.45 26.68
C GLU A 27 17.46 10.30 25.57
N LYS A 28 16.23 10.76 25.84
CA LYS A 28 15.16 10.68 24.85
C LYS A 28 15.35 11.81 23.83
N LEU A 29 15.55 11.45 22.57
CA LEU A 29 15.60 12.44 21.50
C LEU A 29 14.23 13.09 21.29
N SER A 30 14.20 14.41 21.28
CA SER A 30 12.99 15.19 20.98
C SER A 30 12.59 15.04 19.51
N PHE A 31 11.31 14.80 19.28
CA PHE A 31 10.74 14.58 17.95
C PHE A 31 10.31 15.90 17.32
N TYR A 32 11.03 16.31 16.27
CA TYR A 32 10.82 17.54 15.52
C TYR A 32 10.74 17.23 14.02
N PRO A 33 9.59 16.70 13.54
CA PRO A 33 9.36 16.54 12.12
C PRO A 33 9.26 17.91 11.43
N VAL A 34 9.66 17.99 10.16
CA VAL A 34 9.63 19.26 9.38
C VAL A 34 8.20 19.81 9.22
N ARG A 35 7.20 18.93 9.27
CA ARG A 35 5.76 19.23 9.15
C ARG A 35 4.98 18.44 10.20
N PRO A 36 3.72 18.78 10.48
CA PRO A 36 2.83 17.92 11.26
C PRO A 36 2.80 16.50 10.68
N VAL A 37 2.79 15.48 11.54
CA VAL A 37 2.75 14.08 11.13
C VAL A 37 1.44 13.72 10.44
N GLY A 38 1.50 12.77 9.51
CA GLY A 38 0.35 12.30 8.75
C GLY A 38 0.21 12.98 7.37
N PRO A 39 -1.01 13.03 6.80
CA PRO A 39 -1.28 13.67 5.52
C PRO A 39 -0.81 15.13 5.48
N ALA A 40 0.06 15.45 4.54
CA ALA A 40 0.51 16.82 4.24
C ALA A 40 -0.25 17.35 3.03
N VAL A 41 -1.58 17.37 3.16
CA VAL A 41 -2.54 17.86 2.16
C VAL A 41 -3.59 18.71 2.89
N ASP A 42 -4.43 19.43 2.14
CA ASP A 42 -5.54 20.19 2.74
C ASP A 42 -6.47 19.27 3.54
N LEU A 43 -6.51 19.43 4.86
CA LEU A 43 -7.29 18.57 5.76
C LEU A 43 -8.80 18.78 5.61
N HIS A 44 -9.24 19.94 5.10
CA HIS A 44 -10.64 20.27 4.92
C HIS A 44 -11.15 19.93 3.51
N GLY A 45 -10.23 19.61 2.58
CA GLY A 45 -10.55 19.19 1.23
C GLY A 45 -11.49 17.98 1.17
N ASN A 46 -12.33 17.96 0.14
CA ASN A 46 -13.12 16.79 -0.22
C ASN A 46 -12.29 15.85 -1.10
N TRP A 47 -11.62 14.89 -0.47
CA TRP A 47 -10.70 13.99 -1.13
C TRP A 47 -11.40 12.73 -1.64
N THR A 48 -11.63 12.68 -2.95
CA THR A 48 -12.06 11.44 -3.62
C THR A 48 -10.87 10.52 -3.93
N PRO A 49 -11.09 9.21 -4.15
CA PRO A 49 -10.04 8.31 -4.60
C PRO A 49 -9.27 8.81 -5.83
N LEU A 50 -9.93 9.40 -6.83
CA LEU A 50 -9.27 9.99 -7.99
C LEU A 50 -8.39 11.18 -7.62
N SER A 51 -8.89 12.12 -6.81
CA SER A 51 -8.10 13.29 -6.40
C SER A 51 -6.82 12.88 -5.64
N LEU A 52 -6.90 11.87 -4.79
CA LEU A 52 -5.76 11.31 -4.06
C LEU A 52 -4.78 10.57 -4.97
N PHE A 53 -5.29 9.87 -6.00
CA PHE A 53 -4.44 9.26 -7.03
C PHE A 53 -3.73 10.33 -7.89
N GLN A 54 -4.41 11.44 -8.19
CA GLN A 54 -3.89 12.55 -8.99
C GLN A 54 -2.78 13.34 -8.28
N LEU A 55 -2.59 13.17 -6.97
CA LEU A 55 -1.38 13.64 -6.28
C LEU A 55 -0.10 13.00 -6.82
N TYR A 56 -0.19 11.77 -7.33
CA TYR A 56 0.94 11.00 -7.90
C TYR A 56 0.94 11.03 -9.43
N PHE A 57 -0.25 10.95 -10.03
CA PHE A 57 -0.47 11.07 -11.47
C PHE A 57 -1.18 12.38 -11.78
N SER A 58 -0.49 13.49 -11.52
CA SER A 58 -1.04 14.83 -11.78
C SER A 58 -1.30 15.00 -13.29
N PRO A 59 -2.16 15.96 -13.69
CA PRO A 59 -2.40 16.22 -15.10
C PRO A 59 -1.13 16.51 -15.90
N SER A 60 -0.10 17.11 -15.27
CA SER A 60 1.20 17.34 -15.90
C SER A 60 1.98 16.04 -16.15
N VAL A 61 2.04 15.16 -15.16
CA VAL A 61 2.68 13.84 -15.26
C VAL A 61 2.00 13.01 -16.36
N VAL A 62 0.66 12.97 -16.35
CA VAL A 62 -0.13 12.26 -17.36
C VAL A 62 0.13 12.81 -18.75
N ARG A 63 0.11 14.14 -18.94
CA ARG A 63 0.43 14.78 -20.23
C ARG A 63 1.83 14.42 -20.72
N THR A 64 2.82 14.32 -19.83
CA THR A 64 4.18 13.92 -20.19
C THR A 64 4.22 12.48 -20.72
N ILE A 65 3.54 11.54 -20.05
CA ILE A 65 3.44 10.15 -20.51
C ILE A 65 2.73 10.08 -21.87
N ILE A 66 1.63 10.83 -22.04
CA ILE A 66 0.87 10.89 -23.29
C ILE A 66 1.75 11.42 -24.42
N LYS A 67 2.43 12.55 -24.23
CA LYS A 67 3.34 13.16 -25.20
C LYS A 67 4.40 12.17 -25.66
N ASN A 68 5.07 11.51 -24.71
CA ASN A 68 6.13 10.54 -25.00
C ASN A 68 5.62 9.29 -25.71
N THR A 69 4.44 8.80 -25.31
CA THR A 69 3.77 7.65 -25.93
C THR A 69 3.35 7.96 -27.38
N ASN A 70 2.78 9.14 -27.63
CA ASN A 70 2.44 9.61 -28.97
C ASN A 70 3.67 9.74 -29.86
N LYS A 71 4.73 10.41 -29.35
CA LYS A 71 5.99 10.57 -30.09
C LYS A 71 6.59 9.20 -30.46
N LYS A 72 6.55 8.23 -29.54
CA LYS A 72 7.03 6.86 -29.83
C LYS A 72 6.20 6.16 -30.91
N ALA A 73 4.88 6.28 -30.85
CA ALA A 73 4.00 5.67 -31.83
C ALA A 73 4.20 6.26 -33.24
N THR A 74 4.41 7.58 -33.34
CA THR A 74 4.74 8.26 -34.62
C THR A 74 6.05 7.74 -35.20
N MET A 75 7.14 7.73 -34.42
CA MET A 75 8.44 7.25 -34.87
C MET A 75 8.42 5.78 -35.34
N ASP A 76 7.71 4.90 -34.61
CA ASP A 76 7.58 3.51 -35.00
C ASP A 76 6.75 3.37 -36.28
N LYS A 77 5.71 4.20 -36.47
CA LYS A 77 4.93 4.21 -37.72
C LYS A 77 5.77 4.65 -38.93
N GLU A 78 6.58 5.69 -38.77
CA GLU A 78 7.54 6.13 -39.79
C GLU A 78 8.56 5.03 -40.11
N SER A 79 8.91 4.21 -39.12
CA SER A 79 9.77 3.02 -39.27
C SER A 79 9.05 1.79 -39.85
N GLY A 80 7.81 1.93 -40.33
CA GLY A 80 7.07 0.86 -41.03
C GLY A 80 6.16 -0.01 -40.15
N PHE A 81 5.96 0.30 -38.86
CA PHE A 81 5.03 -0.46 -38.03
C PHE A 81 3.57 -0.22 -38.42
N LYS A 82 2.85 -1.29 -38.81
CA LYS A 82 1.48 -1.23 -39.36
C LYS A 82 0.34 -1.14 -38.33
N ARG A 83 0.64 -1.00 -37.02
CA ARG A 83 -0.41 -0.98 -35.99
C ARG A 83 -1.25 0.30 -36.11
N LYS A 84 -2.58 0.20 -36.01
CA LYS A 84 -3.46 1.38 -35.99
C LYS A 84 -3.16 2.26 -34.76
N TRP A 85 -2.99 3.55 -34.99
CA TRP A 85 -2.75 4.54 -33.94
C TRP A 85 -3.59 5.77 -34.19
N THR A 86 -4.34 6.17 -33.18
CA THR A 86 -4.91 7.50 -33.02
C THR A 86 -4.13 8.19 -31.91
N PRO A 87 -3.78 9.49 -32.02
CA PRO A 87 -3.14 10.19 -30.92
C PRO A 87 -3.87 9.94 -29.59
N LEU A 88 -3.10 9.56 -28.58
CA LEU A 88 -3.56 9.37 -27.22
C LEU A 88 -3.82 10.75 -26.60
N ASP A 89 -4.93 10.89 -25.90
CA ASP A 89 -5.30 12.09 -25.16
C ASP A 89 -5.58 11.77 -23.68
N MET A 90 -6.00 12.79 -22.92
CA MET A 90 -6.33 12.64 -21.50
C MET A 90 -7.46 11.64 -21.26
N LYS A 91 -8.51 11.70 -22.08
CA LYS A 91 -9.70 10.84 -21.98
C LYS A 91 -9.31 9.38 -22.15
N ASP A 92 -8.66 9.04 -23.26
CA ASP A 92 -8.21 7.68 -23.56
C ASP A 92 -7.23 7.17 -22.51
N PHE A 93 -6.35 8.02 -21.97
CA PHE A 93 -5.40 7.60 -20.95
C PHE A 93 -6.05 7.29 -19.60
N TYR A 94 -7.04 8.08 -19.17
CA TYR A 94 -7.77 7.78 -17.93
C TYR A 94 -8.67 6.54 -18.07
N ILE A 95 -9.26 6.29 -19.26
CA ILE A 95 -9.92 5.01 -19.53
C ILE A 95 -8.89 3.88 -19.46
N PHE A 96 -7.72 4.02 -20.07
CA PHE A 96 -6.65 3.03 -19.99
C PHE A 96 -6.21 2.74 -18.55
N LEU A 97 -6.00 3.76 -17.71
CA LEU A 97 -5.70 3.59 -16.29
C LEU A 97 -6.84 2.90 -15.54
N SER A 98 -8.09 3.27 -15.81
CA SER A 98 -9.26 2.62 -15.22
C SER A 98 -9.29 1.12 -15.54
N ILE A 99 -8.94 0.72 -16.77
CA ILE A 99 -8.83 -0.69 -17.16
C ILE A 99 -7.72 -1.39 -16.38
N LEU A 100 -6.58 -0.73 -16.13
CA LEU A 100 -5.51 -1.29 -15.30
C LEU A 100 -5.93 -1.48 -13.84
N VAL A 101 -6.68 -0.53 -13.28
CA VAL A 101 -7.24 -0.64 -11.91
C VAL A 101 -8.25 -1.77 -11.85
N TYR A 102 -9.19 -1.83 -12.80
CA TYR A 102 -10.15 -2.92 -12.92
C TYR A 102 -9.48 -4.29 -13.03
N SER A 103 -8.40 -4.39 -13.83
CA SER A 103 -7.67 -5.64 -14.00
C SER A 103 -6.96 -6.15 -12.73
N SER A 104 -6.81 -5.28 -11.72
CA SER A 104 -6.33 -5.64 -10.39
C SER A 104 -7.43 -6.16 -9.46
N LEU A 105 -8.70 -5.82 -9.75
CA LEU A 105 -9.90 -6.30 -9.05
C LEU A 105 -10.40 -7.62 -9.65
N VAL A 106 -10.37 -7.74 -10.98
CA VAL A 106 -10.86 -8.90 -11.73
C VAL A 106 -9.68 -9.61 -12.41
N ASN A 107 -9.36 -10.81 -11.92
CA ASN A 107 -8.26 -11.62 -12.45
C ASN A 107 -8.77 -12.61 -13.50
N VAL A 108 -8.18 -12.54 -14.68
CA VAL A 108 -8.42 -13.44 -15.83
C VAL A 108 -7.08 -13.88 -16.40
N HIS A 109 -7.03 -14.97 -17.17
CA HIS A 109 -5.76 -15.54 -17.63
C HIS A 109 -5.04 -14.67 -18.67
N SER A 110 -5.77 -14.09 -19.62
CA SER A 110 -5.20 -13.27 -20.70
C SER A 110 -5.88 -11.91 -20.79
N TRP A 111 -5.21 -10.93 -21.40
CA TRP A 111 -5.85 -9.65 -21.69
C TRP A 111 -7.07 -9.82 -22.59
N ASN A 112 -7.05 -10.77 -23.52
CA ASN A 112 -8.15 -11.03 -24.44
C ASN A 112 -9.44 -11.40 -23.71
N ASP A 113 -9.35 -12.10 -22.58
CA ASP A 113 -10.51 -12.56 -21.83
C ASP A 113 -11.38 -11.39 -21.35
N PHE A 114 -10.81 -10.23 -21.04
CA PHE A 114 -11.60 -9.04 -20.67
C PHE A 114 -12.54 -8.52 -21.78
N TRP A 115 -12.26 -8.84 -23.05
CA TRP A 115 -13.08 -8.40 -24.19
C TRP A 115 -13.89 -9.54 -24.80
N ARG A 116 -13.90 -10.73 -24.20
CA ARG A 116 -14.73 -11.84 -24.68
C ARG A 116 -16.19 -11.54 -24.37
N LYS A 117 -17.09 -11.81 -25.32
CA LYS A 117 -18.53 -11.63 -25.16
C LYS A 117 -19.27 -12.94 -24.80
N VAL A 118 -18.52 -13.99 -24.46
CA VAL A 118 -19.04 -15.33 -24.14
C VAL A 118 -18.70 -15.73 -22.70
N TRP A 119 -19.57 -16.52 -22.08
CA TRP A 119 -19.35 -17.08 -20.74
C TRP A 119 -18.02 -17.86 -20.68
N PRO A 120 -17.24 -17.77 -19.58
CA PRO A 120 -17.50 -17.06 -18.32
C PRO A 120 -16.99 -15.60 -18.28
N TYR A 121 -16.57 -15.03 -19.42
CA TYR A 121 -15.86 -13.75 -19.49
C TYR A 121 -16.67 -12.62 -20.14
N ASN A 122 -17.99 -12.77 -20.21
CA ASN A 122 -18.96 -11.85 -20.82
C ASN A 122 -19.10 -10.52 -20.06
N PHE A 123 -17.99 -9.83 -19.81
CA PHE A 123 -17.96 -8.55 -19.13
C PHE A 123 -18.49 -7.43 -20.05
N GLN A 124 -19.29 -6.53 -19.47
CA GLN A 124 -19.65 -5.26 -20.12
C GLN A 124 -18.41 -4.35 -20.22
N TYR A 125 -17.77 -4.12 -19.07
CA TYR A 125 -16.51 -3.41 -18.96
C TYR A 125 -15.32 -4.38 -19.02
N PRO A 126 -14.23 -4.09 -19.78
CA PRO A 126 -13.88 -2.82 -20.42
C PRO A 126 -14.37 -2.63 -21.87
N GLY A 127 -14.96 -3.65 -22.50
CA GLY A 127 -15.26 -3.66 -23.93
C GLY A 127 -16.12 -2.51 -24.43
N ASP A 128 -17.02 -2.00 -23.60
CA ASP A 128 -17.96 -0.94 -23.97
C ASP A 128 -17.32 0.47 -23.91
N THR A 129 -16.13 0.60 -23.32
CA THR A 129 -15.43 1.90 -23.15
C THR A 129 -14.20 2.04 -24.03
N MET A 130 -13.44 0.97 -24.24
CA MET A 130 -12.25 0.97 -25.09
C MET A 130 -12.14 -0.39 -25.77
N THR A 131 -11.87 -0.39 -27.08
CA THR A 131 -11.64 -1.64 -27.81
C THR A 131 -10.34 -2.32 -27.38
N ARG A 132 -10.31 -3.65 -27.45
CA ARG A 132 -9.10 -4.44 -27.17
C ARG A 132 -7.90 -3.95 -27.97
N THR A 133 -8.10 -3.68 -29.26
CA THR A 133 -7.05 -3.21 -30.16
C THR A 133 -6.50 -1.85 -29.75
N ARG A 134 -7.35 -0.92 -29.27
CA ARG A 134 -6.90 0.37 -28.73
C ARG A 134 -6.10 0.19 -27.44
N PHE A 135 -6.60 -0.61 -26.50
CA PHE A 135 -5.91 -0.91 -25.25
C PHE A 135 -4.53 -1.54 -25.50
N GLU A 136 -4.46 -2.57 -26.35
CA GLU A 136 -3.21 -3.22 -26.72
C GLU A 136 -2.25 -2.27 -27.46
N ALA A 137 -2.76 -1.34 -28.28
CA ALA A 137 -1.93 -0.33 -28.93
C ALA A 137 -1.31 0.65 -27.94
N ILE A 138 -2.12 1.18 -27.00
CA ILE A 138 -1.62 2.04 -25.92
C ILE A 138 -0.60 1.27 -25.09
N LEU A 139 -0.94 0.06 -24.66
CA LEU A 139 -0.04 -0.77 -23.87
C LEU A 139 1.26 -1.06 -24.62
N ALA A 140 1.23 -1.27 -25.94
CA ALA A 140 2.41 -1.55 -26.74
C ALA A 140 3.35 -0.35 -26.88
N TRP A 141 2.81 0.85 -27.14
CA TRP A 141 3.59 2.08 -27.33
C TRP A 141 3.81 2.92 -26.08
N LEU A 142 3.20 2.56 -24.94
CA LEU A 142 3.41 3.23 -23.65
C LEU A 142 4.89 3.52 -23.44
N HIS A 143 5.23 4.80 -23.29
CA HIS A 143 6.60 5.29 -23.18
C HIS A 143 6.65 6.44 -22.17
N LEU A 144 7.65 6.42 -21.29
CA LEU A 144 7.67 7.27 -20.09
C LEU A 144 8.68 8.43 -20.14
N CYS A 145 9.62 8.41 -21.08
CA CYS A 145 10.62 9.44 -21.33
C CYS A 145 10.56 9.91 -22.79
N ASP A 146 11.30 10.95 -23.16
CA ASP A 146 11.38 11.34 -24.58
C ASP A 146 12.07 10.22 -25.39
N PRO A 147 11.45 9.66 -26.44
CA PRO A 147 12.04 8.59 -27.24
C PRO A 147 13.35 8.93 -27.95
N VAL A 148 13.57 10.20 -28.29
CA VAL A 148 14.81 10.65 -28.95
C VAL A 148 15.95 10.68 -27.94
N GLU A 149 15.69 11.21 -26.74
CA GLU A 149 16.68 11.19 -25.67
C GLU A 149 16.93 9.78 -25.13
N ASP A 150 15.92 8.91 -25.14
CA ASP A 150 16.05 7.50 -24.80
C ASP A 150 16.97 6.77 -25.80
N ALA A 151 16.85 7.07 -27.09
CA ALA A 151 17.74 6.54 -28.12
C ALA A 151 19.19 7.03 -27.92
N LYS A 152 19.38 8.31 -27.59
CA LYS A 152 20.69 8.86 -27.23
C LYS A 152 21.27 8.16 -26.00
N ASN A 153 20.49 7.97 -24.95
CA ASN A 153 20.95 7.22 -23.77
C ASN A 153 21.28 5.76 -24.14
N ASP A 154 20.45 5.09 -24.94
CA ASP A 154 20.70 3.71 -25.38
C ASP A 154 22.00 3.59 -26.20
N SER A 155 22.41 4.62 -26.96
CA SER A 155 23.70 4.64 -27.66
C SER A 155 24.92 4.59 -26.72
N LYS A 156 24.75 5.03 -25.46
CA LYS A 156 25.79 5.01 -24.43
C LYS A 156 25.91 3.67 -23.74
N ARG A 157 25.07 2.69 -24.07
CA ARG A 157 25.00 1.41 -23.36
C ARG A 157 26.37 0.72 -23.30
N GLY A 158 26.77 0.34 -22.08
CA GLY A 158 28.07 -0.27 -21.81
C GLY A 158 29.11 0.72 -21.27
N THR A 159 28.85 2.03 -21.39
CA THR A 159 29.68 3.08 -20.79
C THR A 159 29.19 3.47 -19.39
N PRO A 160 30.03 4.11 -18.56
CA PRO A 160 29.61 4.66 -17.27
C PRO A 160 28.51 5.74 -17.37
N GLU A 161 28.38 6.42 -18.52
CA GLU A 161 27.36 7.44 -18.75
C GLU A 161 25.96 6.86 -19.02
N TYR A 162 25.85 5.55 -19.26
CA TYR A 162 24.57 4.92 -19.51
C TYR A 162 23.70 4.88 -18.25
N ASP A 163 22.59 5.60 -18.31
CA ASP A 163 21.60 5.53 -17.27
C ASP A 163 20.61 4.38 -17.52
N LYS A 164 20.79 3.31 -16.74
CA LYS A 164 19.95 2.11 -16.74
C LYS A 164 18.47 2.40 -16.44
N LEU A 165 18.16 3.51 -15.77
CA LEU A 165 16.81 3.90 -15.36
C LEU A 165 16.24 5.05 -16.18
N PHE A 166 16.95 5.53 -17.21
CA PHE A 166 16.58 6.71 -18.00
C PHE A 166 15.11 6.69 -18.43
N LYS A 167 14.67 5.54 -18.95
CA LYS A 167 13.30 5.32 -19.40
C LYS A 167 12.24 5.60 -18.34
N LEU A 168 12.55 5.36 -17.06
CA LEU A 168 11.64 5.58 -15.95
C LEU A 168 11.78 6.95 -15.32
N LYS A 169 12.93 7.60 -15.47
CA LYS A 169 13.33 8.77 -14.66
C LYS A 169 12.24 9.83 -14.52
N PRO A 170 11.52 10.25 -15.57
CA PRO A 170 10.48 11.28 -15.41
C PRO A 170 9.41 10.84 -14.41
N LEU A 171 8.68 9.76 -14.71
CA LEU A 171 7.63 9.25 -13.82
C LEU A 171 8.19 8.81 -12.45
N TYR A 172 9.36 8.18 -12.42
CA TYR A 172 9.97 7.74 -11.17
C TYR A 172 10.26 8.92 -10.23
N THR A 173 10.78 10.02 -10.76
CA THR A 173 11.07 11.24 -10.00
C THR A 173 9.79 11.88 -9.48
N ASP A 174 8.76 11.98 -10.34
CA ASP A 174 7.46 12.53 -9.96
C ASP A 174 6.81 11.72 -8.82
N ILE A 175 6.79 10.39 -8.94
CA ILE A 175 6.25 9.50 -7.89
C ILE A 175 7.00 9.67 -6.57
N LEU A 176 8.34 9.71 -6.60
CA LEU A 176 9.12 9.90 -5.38
C LEU A 176 8.85 11.25 -4.72
N ASN A 177 8.73 12.30 -5.52
CA ASN A 177 8.45 13.63 -5.01
C ASN A 177 7.06 13.68 -4.39
N SER A 178 6.04 13.10 -5.03
CA SER A 178 4.69 12.99 -4.48
C SER A 178 4.66 12.18 -3.18
N CYS A 179 5.36 11.05 -3.09
CA CYS A 179 5.45 10.25 -1.85
C CYS A 179 6.00 11.06 -0.67
N LYS A 180 7.03 11.88 -0.90
CA LYS A 180 7.62 12.73 0.15
C LYS A 180 6.77 13.97 0.44
N ALA A 181 6.08 14.51 -0.57
CA ALA A 181 5.35 15.77 -0.47
C ALA A 181 4.08 15.64 0.37
N HIS A 182 3.32 14.56 0.18
CA HIS A 182 1.93 14.45 0.67
C HIS A 182 1.78 13.70 1.99
N PHE A 183 2.87 13.23 2.60
CA PHE A 183 2.83 12.57 3.90
C PHE A 183 4.09 12.85 4.69
N GLN A 184 3.92 13.21 5.95
CA GLN A 184 5.00 13.26 6.93
C GLN A 184 4.94 12.01 7.81
N PRO A 185 5.97 11.13 7.80
CA PRO A 185 5.96 9.91 8.59
C PRO A 185 5.83 10.19 10.09
N ASN A 186 5.18 9.25 10.78
CA ASN A 186 5.17 9.17 12.24
C ASN A 186 6.59 8.90 12.76
N GLN A 187 6.78 9.05 14.07
CA GLN A 187 8.10 8.94 14.70
C GLN A 187 8.83 7.63 14.38
N ASN A 188 8.11 6.51 14.26
CA ASN A 188 8.70 5.21 13.95
C ASN A 188 8.64 4.95 12.43
N ILE A 189 9.80 4.70 11.84
CA ILE A 189 9.97 4.41 10.41
C ILE A 189 10.82 3.16 10.23
N SER A 190 10.62 2.43 9.13
CA SER A 190 11.47 1.29 8.79
C SER A 190 12.02 1.34 7.38
N ILE A 191 13.22 0.77 7.20
CA ILE A 191 13.84 0.56 5.90
C ILE A 191 14.04 -0.93 5.67
N ASP A 192 13.57 -1.40 4.52
CA ASP A 192 13.75 -2.77 4.05
C ASP A 192 13.67 -2.85 2.52
N GLU A 193 13.82 -4.06 1.97
CA GLU A 193 13.83 -4.31 0.55
C GLU A 193 12.49 -4.83 0.03
N ARG A 194 12.06 -4.24 -1.07
CA ARG A 194 10.91 -4.66 -1.87
C ARG A 194 11.38 -5.40 -3.12
N MET A 195 10.67 -6.46 -3.48
CA MET A 195 10.92 -7.23 -4.70
C MET A 195 9.75 -7.13 -5.69
N VAL A 196 10.00 -6.52 -6.85
CA VAL A 196 9.01 -6.42 -7.93
C VAL A 196 9.24 -7.53 -8.95
N ALA A 197 8.32 -8.50 -8.99
CA ALA A 197 8.44 -9.68 -9.86
C ALA A 197 8.57 -9.28 -11.34
N THR A 198 9.47 -9.94 -12.07
CA THR A 198 9.59 -9.71 -13.51
C THR A 198 10.02 -10.95 -14.28
N LYS A 199 9.54 -11.03 -15.53
CA LYS A 199 9.99 -12.00 -16.54
C LYS A 199 10.90 -11.37 -17.60
N ALA A 200 11.18 -10.07 -17.51
CA ALA A 200 12.11 -9.41 -18.40
C ALA A 200 13.54 -9.96 -18.22
N ARG A 201 14.29 -10.03 -19.32
CA ARG A 201 15.71 -10.36 -19.33
C ARG A 201 16.50 -9.05 -19.32
N ILE A 202 16.92 -8.61 -18.14
CA ILE A 202 17.64 -7.34 -17.95
C ILE A 202 18.70 -7.47 -16.85
N GLY A 203 19.85 -6.82 -17.04
CA GLY A 203 21.07 -7.05 -16.27
C GLY A 203 21.00 -6.67 -14.79
N PHE A 204 20.06 -5.81 -14.37
CA PHE A 204 19.93 -5.42 -12.96
C PHE A 204 18.84 -6.20 -12.20
N LYS A 205 18.25 -7.22 -12.82
CA LYS A 205 17.36 -8.16 -12.12
C LYS A 205 18.13 -8.87 -11.00
N GLN A 206 17.57 -8.92 -9.79
CA GLN A 206 18.19 -9.51 -8.61
C GLN A 206 17.52 -10.81 -8.20
N TYR A 207 18.30 -11.67 -7.55
CA TYR A 207 17.83 -12.83 -6.81
C TYR A 207 17.94 -12.59 -5.30
N VAL A 208 16.85 -12.75 -4.57
CA VAL A 208 16.81 -12.64 -3.10
C VAL A 208 16.18 -13.91 -2.53
N LYS A 209 17.01 -14.79 -1.96
CA LYS A 209 16.63 -16.15 -1.54
C LYS A 209 15.42 -16.20 -0.59
N ASN A 210 15.34 -15.24 0.34
CA ASN A 210 14.41 -15.28 1.47
C ASN A 210 13.14 -14.44 1.27
N LYS A 211 12.97 -13.76 0.12
CA LYS A 211 11.73 -13.01 -0.17
C LYS A 211 10.76 -13.92 -0.95
N PRO A 212 9.43 -13.77 -0.77
CA PRO A 212 8.43 -14.56 -1.50
C PRO A 212 8.61 -14.46 -3.03
N THR A 213 8.86 -13.24 -3.50
CA THR A 213 9.30 -12.99 -4.88
C THR A 213 10.82 -13.05 -4.94
N LYS A 214 11.37 -14.23 -5.27
CA LYS A 214 12.83 -14.43 -5.30
C LYS A 214 13.53 -13.70 -6.45
N TRP A 215 12.88 -13.55 -7.60
CA TRP A 215 13.45 -12.95 -8.80
C TRP A 215 12.68 -11.70 -9.23
N GLY A 216 13.35 -10.56 -9.26
CA GLY A 216 12.69 -9.29 -9.53
C GLY A 216 13.61 -8.07 -9.56
N TYR A 217 13.01 -6.89 -9.68
CA TYR A 217 13.70 -5.64 -9.38
C TYR A 217 13.74 -5.47 -7.87
N LYS A 218 14.94 -5.25 -7.33
CA LYS A 218 15.15 -4.95 -5.92
C LYS A 218 15.04 -3.44 -5.72
N LEU A 219 14.15 -3.02 -4.84
CA LEU A 219 14.00 -1.64 -4.40
C LEU A 219 14.39 -1.57 -2.92
N TYR A 220 15.12 -0.53 -2.53
CA TYR A 220 15.29 -0.15 -1.13
C TYR A 220 14.20 0.85 -0.77
N VAL A 221 13.45 0.62 0.29
CA VAL A 221 12.23 1.36 0.61
C VAL A 221 12.27 1.86 2.04
N LEU A 222 11.89 3.12 2.25
CA LEU A 222 11.54 3.69 3.55
C LEU A 222 10.02 3.77 3.64
N ALA A 223 9.46 3.16 4.69
CA ALA A 223 8.04 3.22 4.98
C ALA A 223 7.77 3.71 6.41
N ASP A 224 6.62 4.34 6.58
CA ASP A 224 6.07 4.64 7.90
C ASP A 224 5.68 3.32 8.61
N SER A 225 6.18 3.10 9.82
CA SER A 225 5.97 1.83 10.54
C SER A 225 4.52 1.59 10.95
N LEU A 226 3.75 2.67 11.15
CA LEU A 226 2.37 2.59 11.64
C LEU A 226 1.37 2.28 10.51
N THR A 227 1.53 2.94 9.37
CA THR A 227 0.56 2.93 8.27
C THR A 227 1.00 2.06 7.08
N GLY A 228 2.30 1.81 6.92
CA GLY A 228 2.86 1.17 5.72
C GLY A 228 2.94 2.11 4.52
N TYR A 229 2.82 3.44 4.73
CA TYR A 229 2.95 4.43 3.67
C TYR A 229 4.37 4.38 3.08
N THR A 230 4.50 4.16 1.77
CA THR A 230 5.80 4.20 1.08
C THR A 230 6.21 5.66 0.93
N TRP A 231 7.20 6.10 1.72
CA TRP A 231 7.60 7.51 1.76
C TRP A 231 8.75 7.83 0.80
N ASN A 232 9.75 6.95 0.71
CA ASN A 232 10.88 7.10 -0.21
C ASN A 232 11.39 5.73 -0.66
N PHE A 233 11.98 5.65 -1.86
CA PHE A 233 12.58 4.41 -2.33
C PHE A 233 13.60 4.65 -3.45
N PHE A 234 14.49 3.68 -3.67
CA PHE A 234 15.26 3.65 -4.90
C PHE A 234 15.47 2.26 -5.48
N ILE A 235 15.57 2.22 -6.82
CA ILE A 235 15.73 0.99 -7.59
C ILE A 235 17.21 0.63 -7.62
N TYR A 236 17.55 -0.58 -7.18
CA TYR A 236 18.91 -1.09 -7.25
C TYR A 236 19.26 -1.53 -8.68
N THR A 237 20.30 -0.93 -9.25
CA THR A 237 20.74 -1.15 -10.64
C THR A 237 22.01 -2.01 -10.76
N GLY A 238 22.43 -2.64 -9.66
CA GLY A 238 23.70 -3.37 -9.53
C GLY A 238 24.76 -2.57 -8.78
N LYS A 239 25.98 -3.11 -8.72
CA LYS A 239 27.12 -2.42 -8.11
C LYS A 239 27.51 -1.21 -8.98
N SER A 240 27.73 -0.06 -8.35
CA SER A 240 28.43 1.07 -9.00
C SER A 240 29.91 0.72 -9.17
N THR A 241 30.54 1.23 -10.22
CA THR A 241 31.99 1.11 -10.46
C THR A 241 32.81 2.03 -9.56
N GLU A 242 32.19 3.05 -8.96
CA GLU A 242 32.82 3.94 -8.00
C GLU A 242 33.06 3.24 -6.66
N ALA A 243 34.31 3.27 -6.20
CA ALA A 243 34.68 2.85 -4.85
C ALA A 243 34.01 3.78 -3.83
N LYS A 244 32.97 3.29 -3.15
CA LYS A 244 32.39 4.00 -2.01
C LYS A 244 33.14 3.59 -0.75
N ASP A 245 33.60 4.57 0.03
CA ASP A 245 34.22 4.37 1.35
C ASP A 245 33.27 3.77 2.40
N SER A 246 31.98 3.66 2.06
CA SER A 246 30.92 3.15 2.93
C SER A 246 30.22 1.92 2.34
N SER A 247 29.73 1.03 3.21
CA SER A 247 28.97 -0.14 2.77
C SER A 247 27.67 0.26 2.06
N LEU A 248 27.15 -0.64 1.21
CA LEU A 248 25.89 -0.41 0.50
C LEU A 248 24.74 -0.11 1.48
N GLY A 249 24.58 -0.89 2.55
CA GLY A 249 23.57 -0.65 3.59
C GLY A 249 23.68 0.73 4.24
N TYR A 250 24.90 1.19 4.55
CA TYR A 250 25.14 2.54 5.07
C TYR A 250 24.66 3.61 4.08
N SER A 251 25.10 3.53 2.83
CA SER A 251 24.73 4.51 1.79
C SER A 251 23.24 4.48 1.46
N SER A 252 22.60 3.32 1.50
CA SER A 252 21.16 3.16 1.26
C SER A 252 20.34 3.90 2.31
N VAL A 253 20.69 3.77 3.60
CA VAL A 253 19.98 4.47 4.69
C VAL A 253 20.08 5.98 4.52
N LEU A 254 21.28 6.51 4.27
CA LEU A 254 21.47 7.94 4.09
C LEU A 254 20.72 8.48 2.86
N SER A 255 20.70 7.73 1.76
CA SER A 255 19.97 8.11 0.54
C SER A 255 18.45 8.12 0.76
N LEU A 256 17.94 7.21 1.59
CA LEU A 256 16.51 7.10 1.88
C LEU A 256 16.03 8.12 2.91
N MET A 257 16.93 8.68 3.72
CA MET A 257 16.61 9.61 4.81
C MET A 257 17.14 11.03 4.54
N PRO A 258 16.59 11.77 3.56
CA PRO A 258 16.90 13.19 3.42
C PRO A 258 16.34 13.95 4.64
N LEU A 259 17.21 14.18 5.63
CA LEU A 259 16.84 14.80 6.92
C LEU A 259 16.28 16.21 6.77
N SER A 260 16.62 16.91 5.68
CA SER A 260 16.03 18.20 5.30
C SER A 260 14.53 18.13 5.04
N LEU A 261 13.99 16.95 4.69
CA LEU A 261 12.56 16.73 4.47
C LEU A 261 11.89 15.97 5.63
N LEU A 262 12.65 15.17 6.38
CA LEU A 262 12.13 14.44 7.54
C LEU A 262 12.09 15.33 8.79
N GLY A 263 13.21 15.95 9.14
CA GLY A 263 13.45 16.55 10.45
C GLY A 263 14.26 15.62 11.35
N SER A 264 14.05 15.71 12.65
CA SER A 264 14.81 14.97 13.67
C SER A 264 13.93 14.26 14.69
N GLY A 265 14.55 13.38 15.48
CA GLY A 265 13.93 12.61 16.56
C GLY A 265 13.13 11.39 16.10
N TYR A 266 13.36 10.94 14.86
CA TYR A 266 12.80 9.69 14.35
C TYR A 266 13.49 8.47 14.97
N ASN A 267 12.73 7.39 15.08
CA ASN A 267 13.19 6.06 15.44
C ASN A 267 13.22 5.18 14.18
N LEU A 268 14.43 4.90 13.69
CA LEU A 268 14.65 4.06 12.53
C LEU A 268 14.78 2.58 12.93
N TYR A 269 13.97 1.72 12.31
CA TYR A 269 14.05 0.27 12.45
C TYR A 269 14.57 -0.37 11.17
N VAL A 270 15.63 -1.19 11.28
CA VAL A 270 16.29 -1.81 10.12
C VAL A 270 16.79 -3.21 10.38
N ASP A 271 16.86 -4.01 9.33
CA ASP A 271 17.41 -5.36 9.39
C ASP A 271 18.95 -5.36 9.51
N ASN A 272 19.54 -6.56 9.54
CA ASN A 272 20.97 -6.73 9.66
C ASN A 272 21.80 -6.34 8.43
N PHE A 273 21.19 -6.12 7.26
CA PHE A 273 21.90 -5.64 6.09
C PHE A 273 22.27 -4.16 6.25
N TYR A 274 21.44 -3.35 6.92
CA TYR A 274 21.70 -1.93 7.16
C TYR A 274 22.37 -1.65 8.51
N THR A 275 22.15 -2.50 9.51
CA THR A 275 22.60 -2.24 10.89
C THR A 275 24.12 -2.24 10.99
N SER A 276 24.71 -1.13 11.43
CA SER A 276 26.11 -1.08 11.85
C SER A 276 26.31 -0.06 12.99
N PRO A 277 27.20 -0.34 13.96
CA PRO A 277 27.51 0.58 15.06
C PRO A 277 27.92 1.98 14.58
N ARG A 278 28.74 2.05 13.52
CA ARG A 278 29.19 3.31 12.91
C ARG A 278 28.01 4.13 12.35
N LEU A 279 27.08 3.48 11.65
CA LEU A 279 25.87 4.16 11.14
C LEU A 279 25.01 4.69 12.27
N PHE A 280 24.79 3.89 13.31
CA PHE A 280 23.90 4.26 14.41
C PHE A 280 24.49 5.40 15.24
N GLN A 281 25.81 5.45 15.44
CA GLN A 281 26.48 6.61 16.04
C GLN A 281 26.33 7.86 15.17
N TYR A 282 26.54 7.74 13.86
CA TYR A 282 26.37 8.86 12.93
C TYR A 282 24.93 9.40 12.94
N LEU A 283 23.93 8.52 12.84
CA LEU A 283 22.52 8.92 12.89
C LEU A 283 22.13 9.51 14.24
N HIS A 284 22.65 8.97 15.35
CA HIS A 284 22.43 9.57 16.66
C HIS A 284 23.01 10.98 16.76
N SER A 285 24.18 11.25 16.16
CA SER A 285 24.74 12.61 16.09
C SER A 285 23.90 13.58 15.26
N LYS A 286 22.96 13.06 14.45
CA LYS A 286 21.97 13.81 13.68
C LYS A 286 20.58 13.77 14.32
N ASN A 287 20.51 13.45 15.62
CA ASN A 287 19.27 13.30 16.38
C ASN A 287 18.30 12.27 15.79
N ILE A 288 18.81 11.18 15.20
CA ILE A 288 18.02 10.04 14.75
C ILE A 288 18.38 8.82 15.60
N ALA A 289 17.37 8.25 16.25
CA ALA A 289 17.55 7.04 17.03
C ALA A 289 17.35 5.80 16.14
N CYS A 290 17.99 4.69 16.46
CA CYS A 290 17.97 3.49 15.64
C CYS A 290 17.80 2.21 16.48
N CYS A 291 17.19 1.20 15.89
CA CYS A 291 17.17 -0.16 16.39
C CYS A 291 17.24 -1.14 15.22
N GLY A 292 18.10 -2.13 15.31
CA GLY A 292 18.20 -3.12 14.25
C GLY A 292 18.84 -4.41 14.69
N THR A 293 18.54 -5.47 13.95
CA THR A 293 19.20 -6.77 14.16
C THR A 293 20.65 -6.70 13.71
N LEU A 294 21.55 -7.36 14.43
CA LEU A 294 22.98 -7.24 14.18
C LEU A 294 23.63 -8.63 14.10
N ARG A 295 24.49 -8.85 13.09
CA ARG A 295 25.29 -10.07 13.02
C ARG A 295 26.52 -9.95 13.91
N ARG A 296 26.90 -11.02 14.61
CA ARG A 296 28.05 -11.05 15.53
C ARG A 296 29.40 -10.68 14.87
N HIS A 297 29.56 -10.94 13.58
CA HIS A 297 30.78 -10.60 12.83
C HIS A 297 30.83 -9.16 12.33
N THR A 298 29.77 -8.36 12.54
CA THR A 298 29.72 -6.97 12.09
C THR A 298 30.82 -6.15 12.77
N LYS A 299 31.50 -5.29 12.00
CA LYS A 299 32.53 -4.39 12.52
C LYS A 299 31.94 -3.50 13.63
N GLY A 300 32.60 -3.46 14.78
CA GLY A 300 32.17 -2.70 15.96
C GLY A 300 31.28 -3.47 16.95
N PHE A 301 30.85 -4.70 16.64
CA PHE A 301 30.17 -5.56 17.62
C PHE A 301 31.13 -5.94 18.76
N PRO A 302 30.69 -5.93 20.04
CA PRO A 302 31.54 -6.35 21.16
C PRO A 302 31.94 -7.83 21.05
N ARG A 303 33.24 -8.10 20.99
CA ARG A 303 33.81 -9.47 20.89
C ARG A 303 34.28 -10.04 22.24
N THR A 304 33.97 -9.38 23.34
CA THR A 304 34.28 -9.88 24.68
C THR A 304 33.49 -11.17 24.96
N HIS A 305 34.17 -12.12 25.60
CA HIS A 305 33.57 -13.36 26.11
C HIS A 305 33.27 -13.28 27.62
N ALA A 306 33.68 -12.20 28.27
CA ALA A 306 33.43 -11.99 29.70
C ALA A 306 31.92 -11.92 29.97
N ASN A 307 31.43 -12.85 30.79
CA ASN A 307 30.01 -13.03 31.11
C ASN A 307 29.09 -13.22 29.89
N ASP A 308 29.58 -13.84 28.82
CA ASP A 308 28.71 -14.24 27.70
C ASP A 308 27.67 -15.31 28.15
N PHE A 309 26.82 -15.78 27.23
CA PHE A 309 25.88 -16.85 27.55
C PHE A 309 26.58 -18.10 28.10
N PRO A 310 25.97 -18.79 29.09
CA PRO A 310 26.45 -20.08 29.54
C PRO A 310 26.35 -21.12 28.41
N LYS A 311 26.98 -22.30 28.59
CA LYS A 311 26.96 -23.38 27.59
C LYS A 311 25.54 -23.87 27.23
N LYS A 312 24.60 -23.79 28.18
CA LYS A 312 23.19 -24.18 28.02
C LYS A 312 22.30 -23.02 28.50
N PRO A 313 22.12 -21.97 27.68
CA PRO A 313 21.27 -20.86 28.05
C PRO A 313 19.80 -21.22 27.90
N GLU A 314 18.95 -20.64 28.74
CA GLU A 314 17.51 -20.85 28.73
C GLU A 314 16.79 -19.83 27.84
N ARG A 315 15.63 -20.21 27.31
CA ARG A 315 14.79 -19.30 26.53
C ARG A 315 14.39 -18.10 27.40
N GLY A 316 14.69 -16.89 26.95
CA GLY A 316 14.53 -15.65 27.71
C GLY A 316 15.82 -15.13 28.33
N ASP A 317 16.90 -15.91 28.29
CA ASP A 317 18.21 -15.42 28.68
C ASP A 317 18.61 -14.24 27.79
N MET A 318 19.16 -13.22 28.42
CA MET A 318 19.68 -12.04 27.73
C MET A 318 21.03 -11.61 28.30
N ARG A 319 21.80 -10.98 27.43
CA ARG A 319 23.03 -10.27 27.74
C ARG A 319 23.00 -8.90 27.11
N TRP A 320 23.49 -7.89 27.81
CA TRP A 320 23.59 -6.55 27.25
C TRP A 320 24.95 -5.93 27.52
N LEU A 321 25.35 -4.98 26.68
CA LEU A 321 26.59 -4.22 26.81
C LEU A 321 26.38 -2.85 26.19
N ARG A 322 26.72 -1.78 26.92
CA ARG A 322 26.59 -0.40 26.46
C ARG A 322 27.95 0.23 26.16
N LYS A 323 28.05 0.91 25.01
CA LYS A 323 29.21 1.73 24.61
C LYS A 323 28.73 3.12 24.22
N GLY A 324 28.84 4.07 25.15
CA GLY A 324 28.19 5.38 24.99
C GLY A 324 26.69 5.20 24.76
N ASN A 325 26.17 5.76 23.66
CA ASN A 325 24.75 5.66 23.32
C ASN A 325 24.36 4.34 22.64
N LEU A 326 25.33 3.50 22.25
CA LEU A 326 25.06 2.21 21.65
C LEU A 326 24.80 1.15 22.70
N LEU A 327 23.59 0.60 22.69
CA LEU A 327 23.21 -0.60 23.39
C LEU A 327 23.35 -1.81 22.47
N PHE A 328 24.07 -2.83 22.91
CA PHE A 328 24.09 -4.15 22.30
C PHE A 328 23.31 -5.11 23.19
N VAL A 329 22.39 -5.87 22.61
CA VAL A 329 21.61 -6.89 23.31
C VAL A 329 21.76 -8.22 22.58
N LYS A 330 21.99 -9.29 23.32
CA LYS A 330 21.79 -10.68 22.89
C LYS A 330 20.61 -11.24 23.66
N TRP A 331 19.72 -11.93 22.97
CA TRP A 331 18.55 -12.56 23.57
C TRP A 331 18.31 -13.92 22.95
N LEU A 332 18.07 -14.93 23.79
CA LEU A 332 17.78 -16.28 23.35
C LEU A 332 16.27 -16.51 23.32
N ASP A 333 15.71 -16.66 22.12
CA ASP A 333 14.37 -17.20 21.95
C ASP A 333 14.44 -18.69 21.60
N THR A 334 14.03 -19.08 20.39
CA THR A 334 14.40 -20.40 19.83
C THR A 334 15.84 -20.41 19.33
N ARG A 335 16.38 -19.24 18.95
CA ARG A 335 17.78 -19.02 18.56
C ARG A 335 18.24 -17.69 19.14
N GLU A 336 19.57 -17.53 19.25
CA GLU A 336 20.16 -16.27 19.66
C GLU A 336 19.86 -15.19 18.61
N VAL A 337 19.34 -14.06 19.07
CA VAL A 337 19.19 -12.84 18.29
C VAL A 337 20.03 -11.75 18.94
N ALA A 338 20.82 -11.05 18.14
CA ALA A 338 21.54 -9.88 18.58
C ALA A 338 20.94 -8.62 17.94
N LEU A 339 20.84 -7.55 18.73
CA LEU A 339 20.41 -6.23 18.29
C LEU A 339 21.42 -5.17 18.69
N CYS A 340 21.42 -4.09 17.94
CA CYS A 340 22.04 -2.83 18.32
C CYS A 340 20.95 -1.77 18.39
N SER A 341 21.01 -0.87 19.36
CA SER A 341 20.06 0.22 19.48
C SER A 341 20.65 1.45 20.13
N THR A 342 20.11 2.61 19.77
CA THR A 342 20.31 3.89 20.46
C THR A 342 19.02 4.44 21.08
N ILE A 343 17.92 3.66 21.05
CA ILE A 343 16.60 4.06 21.56
C ILE A 343 16.39 3.58 23.00
N HIS A 344 16.83 2.35 23.30
CA HIS A 344 16.32 1.60 24.44
C HIS A 344 17.30 1.55 25.63
N THR A 345 16.76 1.39 26.83
CA THR A 345 17.42 0.70 27.94
C THR A 345 17.56 -0.78 27.66
N ALA A 346 18.50 -1.45 28.33
CA ALA A 346 18.73 -2.88 28.16
C ALA A 346 17.49 -3.74 28.46
N TYR A 347 16.82 -3.48 29.59
CA TYR A 347 15.68 -4.26 30.03
C TYR A 347 14.86 -3.48 31.07
N SER A 348 13.54 -3.39 30.88
CA SER A 348 12.61 -2.74 31.81
C SER A 348 11.69 -3.72 32.55
N GLY A 349 11.91 -5.03 32.44
CA GLY A 349 11.06 -6.05 33.07
C GLY A 349 10.00 -6.66 32.15
N LEU A 350 9.99 -6.32 30.86
CA LEU A 350 8.97 -6.78 29.92
C LEU A 350 9.06 -8.29 29.63
N THR A 351 7.89 -8.89 29.39
CA THR A 351 7.78 -10.31 29.03
C THR A 351 6.89 -10.49 27.81
N ILE A 352 7.13 -11.58 27.07
CA ILE A 352 6.29 -12.00 25.95
C ILE A 352 5.74 -13.40 26.20
N LYS A 353 4.52 -13.65 25.74
CA LYS A 353 3.90 -14.98 25.79
C LYS A 353 4.46 -15.85 24.66
N ARG A 354 5.00 -17.01 25.00
CA ARG A 354 5.45 -18.02 24.04
C ARG A 354 4.80 -19.37 24.33
N THR A 355 4.35 -20.05 23.29
CA THR A 355 3.97 -21.46 23.39
C THR A 355 5.24 -22.29 23.33
N ILE A 356 5.46 -23.10 24.36
CA ILE A 356 6.65 -23.93 24.54
C ILE A 356 6.17 -25.36 24.75
N ARG A 357 6.76 -26.28 23.99
CA ARG A 357 6.52 -27.71 24.18
C ARG A 357 7.29 -28.18 25.42
N THR A 358 6.59 -28.72 26.40
CA THR A 358 7.16 -29.32 27.61
C THR A 358 6.73 -30.79 27.61
N GLY A 359 7.61 -31.70 27.18
CA GLY A 359 7.25 -33.10 26.95
C GLY A 359 6.29 -33.28 25.76
N SER A 360 5.14 -33.94 26.01
CA SER A 360 4.06 -34.12 25.03
C SER A 360 3.09 -32.93 24.94
N GLU A 361 3.17 -31.98 25.86
CA GLU A 361 2.18 -30.90 25.98
C GLU A 361 2.70 -29.53 25.54
N TRP A 362 1.77 -28.66 25.10
CA TRP A 362 2.06 -27.27 24.74
C TRP A 362 1.57 -26.34 25.85
N ALA A 363 2.49 -25.64 26.50
CA ALA A 363 2.17 -24.67 27.55
C ALA A 363 2.51 -23.24 27.11
N LYS A 364 1.68 -22.27 27.51
CA LYS A 364 2.00 -20.84 27.33
C LYS A 364 2.83 -20.37 28.51
N LYS A 365 4.08 -19.95 28.26
CA LYS A 365 4.99 -19.41 29.28
C LYS A 365 5.31 -17.95 29.00
N GLN A 366 5.54 -17.18 30.06
CA GLN A 366 6.05 -15.82 29.98
C GLN A 366 7.57 -15.86 29.88
N VAL A 367 8.11 -15.23 28.84
CA VAL A 367 9.53 -15.21 28.54
C VAL A 367 10.02 -13.76 28.65
N PRO A 368 11.00 -13.46 29.52
CA PRO A 368 11.66 -12.16 29.59
C PRO A 368 12.17 -11.72 28.22
N CYS A 369 11.87 -10.48 27.85
CA CYS A 369 12.15 -9.97 26.52
C CYS A 369 12.69 -8.54 26.60
N PRO A 370 13.85 -8.24 25.98
CA PRO A 370 14.38 -6.89 25.94
C PRO A 370 13.44 -5.92 25.23
N ASP A 371 13.36 -4.69 25.72
CA ASP A 371 12.58 -3.58 25.15
C ASP A 371 12.87 -3.43 23.64
N ALA A 372 14.16 -3.45 23.28
CA ALA A 372 14.60 -3.35 21.88
C ALA A 372 14.02 -4.45 20.98
N VAL A 373 13.82 -5.67 21.47
CA VAL A 373 13.24 -6.77 20.68
C VAL A 373 11.75 -6.53 20.45
N ILE A 374 11.04 -6.06 21.48
CA ILE A 374 9.60 -5.79 21.42
C ILE A 374 9.33 -4.70 20.40
N ASP A 375 10.01 -3.57 20.53
CA ASP A 375 9.82 -2.42 19.64
C ASP A 375 10.34 -2.70 18.22
N TYR A 376 11.41 -3.49 18.06
CA TYR A 376 11.85 -3.94 16.74
C TYR A 376 10.76 -4.73 16.02
N ASN A 377 10.18 -5.75 16.67
CA ASN A 377 9.13 -6.58 16.07
C ASN A 377 7.87 -5.78 15.76
N LYS A 378 7.57 -4.75 16.57
CA LYS A 378 6.43 -3.86 16.37
C LYS A 378 6.61 -2.94 15.15
N ASN A 379 7.81 -2.39 14.95
CA ASN A 379 8.00 -1.27 14.01
C ASN A 379 8.74 -1.63 12.72
N MET A 380 9.48 -2.74 12.66
CA MET A 380 10.23 -3.12 11.45
C MET A 380 9.33 -3.40 10.23
N GLY A 381 8.10 -3.87 10.45
CA GLY A 381 7.19 -4.38 9.42
C GLY A 381 6.54 -3.35 8.49
N GLY A 382 6.90 -2.06 8.53
CA GLY A 382 6.29 -1.02 7.70
C GLY A 382 6.38 -1.30 6.19
N VAL A 383 7.55 -1.71 5.70
CA VAL A 383 7.73 -2.08 4.28
C VAL A 383 6.95 -3.34 3.93
N ASP A 384 6.94 -4.37 4.79
CA ASP A 384 6.19 -5.59 4.57
C ASP A 384 4.67 -5.34 4.53
N LEU A 385 4.16 -4.42 5.37
CA LEU A 385 2.78 -3.96 5.34
C LEU A 385 2.45 -3.28 4.00
N SER A 386 3.34 -2.40 3.53
CA SER A 386 3.22 -1.76 2.22
C SER A 386 3.20 -2.79 1.08
N ASP A 387 4.07 -3.79 1.14
CA ASP A 387 4.16 -4.89 0.16
C ASP A 387 2.90 -5.76 0.20
N ALA A 388 2.33 -6.00 1.37
CA ALA A 388 1.06 -6.72 1.52
C ALA A 388 -0.10 -5.95 0.89
N LEU A 389 -0.18 -4.63 1.13
CA LEU A 389 -1.22 -3.76 0.56
C LEU A 389 -1.15 -3.67 -0.97
N ILE A 390 0.05 -3.62 -1.54
CA ILE A 390 0.26 -3.75 -3.00
C ILE A 390 -0.04 -5.19 -3.44
N GLY A 391 0.28 -6.16 -2.60
CA GLY A 391 0.13 -7.59 -2.83
C GLY A 391 -1.31 -8.04 -3.05
N TYR A 392 -2.27 -7.45 -2.34
CA TYR A 392 -3.69 -7.82 -2.40
C TYR A 392 -4.33 -7.55 -3.75
N TYR A 393 -3.96 -6.44 -4.42
CA TYR A 393 -4.49 -6.07 -5.74
C TYR A 393 -3.35 -5.57 -6.62
N LYS A 394 -2.86 -6.43 -7.51
CA LYS A 394 -1.73 -6.10 -8.40
C LYS A 394 -2.26 -5.70 -9.77
N SER A 395 -1.95 -4.48 -10.22
CA SER A 395 -2.14 -4.09 -11.62
C SER A 395 -1.08 -4.69 -12.55
N HIS A 396 -0.01 -5.27 -11.99
CA HIS A 396 1.07 -5.89 -12.78
C HIS A 396 0.62 -7.18 -13.49
N ARG A 397 0.76 -7.19 -14.82
CA ARG A 397 0.68 -8.41 -15.65
C ARG A 397 2.01 -8.75 -16.31
N LYS A 398 2.21 -10.04 -16.61
CA LYS A 398 3.45 -10.56 -17.21
C LYS A 398 3.83 -9.76 -18.47
N THR A 399 5.03 -9.19 -18.48
CA THR A 399 5.59 -8.47 -19.63
C THR A 399 7.09 -8.73 -19.75
N LYS A 400 7.59 -8.69 -20.99
CA LYS A 400 9.04 -8.75 -21.29
C LYS A 400 9.70 -7.36 -21.26
N LYS A 401 8.91 -6.27 -21.24
CA LYS A 401 9.43 -4.89 -21.20
C LYS A 401 9.57 -4.43 -19.75
N TRP A 402 10.81 -4.29 -19.30
CA TRP A 402 11.16 -4.04 -17.90
C TRP A 402 10.48 -2.81 -17.29
N TYR A 403 10.46 -1.69 -18.02
CA TYR A 403 9.92 -0.43 -17.54
C TYR A 403 8.39 -0.46 -17.38
N LYS A 404 7.69 -1.32 -18.14
CA LYS A 404 6.23 -1.49 -18.00
C LYS A 404 5.88 -2.24 -16.71
N THR A 405 6.73 -3.14 -16.25
CA THR A 405 6.59 -3.75 -14.91
C THR A 405 6.63 -2.68 -13.83
N LEU A 406 7.60 -1.76 -13.92
CA LEU A 406 7.78 -0.70 -12.92
C LEU A 406 6.72 0.40 -13.04
N PHE A 407 6.25 0.71 -14.25
CA PHE A 407 5.05 1.54 -14.46
C PHE A 407 3.85 1.02 -13.69
N SER A 408 3.48 -0.26 -13.87
CA SER A 408 2.37 -0.86 -13.11
C SER A 408 2.63 -0.81 -11.61
N HIS A 409 3.87 -1.02 -11.18
CA HIS A 409 4.22 -0.92 -9.77
C HIS A 409 4.06 0.50 -9.22
N PHE A 410 4.40 1.54 -9.98
CA PHE A 410 4.17 2.93 -9.59
C PHE A 410 2.69 3.29 -9.54
N VAL A 411 1.87 2.75 -10.43
CA VAL A 411 0.40 2.84 -10.33
C VAL A 411 -0.07 2.19 -9.02
N ASP A 412 0.42 0.99 -8.68
CA ASP A 412 0.07 0.32 -7.43
C ASP A 412 0.51 1.12 -6.18
N ILE A 413 1.71 1.73 -6.19
CA ILE A 413 2.17 2.63 -5.11
C ILE A 413 1.23 3.82 -4.97
N ALA A 414 0.89 4.49 -6.07
CA ALA A 414 0.00 5.66 -6.05
C ALA A 414 -1.38 5.31 -5.47
N ILE A 415 -1.95 4.17 -5.85
CA ILE A 415 -3.25 3.70 -5.33
C ILE A 415 -3.17 3.38 -3.84
N VAL A 416 -2.13 2.65 -3.41
CA VAL A 416 -1.96 2.25 -2.00
C VAL A 416 -1.69 3.47 -1.12
N ASN A 417 -0.78 4.35 -1.52
CA ASN A 417 -0.50 5.57 -0.77
C ASN A 417 -1.73 6.51 -0.76
N GLY A 418 -2.46 6.64 -1.87
CA GLY A 418 -3.72 7.38 -1.91
C GLY A 418 -4.78 6.80 -0.95
N PHE A 419 -4.91 5.47 -0.89
CA PHE A 419 -5.78 4.80 0.07
C PHE A 419 -5.37 5.04 1.53
N LEU A 420 -4.07 5.05 1.82
CA LEU A 420 -3.56 5.36 3.16
C LEU A 420 -3.80 6.82 3.54
N LEU A 421 -3.64 7.77 2.61
CA LEU A 421 -4.00 9.17 2.83
C LEU A 421 -5.49 9.31 3.16
N TYR A 422 -6.37 8.67 2.39
CA TYR A 422 -7.81 8.65 2.67
C TYR A 422 -8.10 8.18 4.10
N LYS A 423 -7.47 7.06 4.52
CA LYS A 423 -7.67 6.51 5.87
C LYS A 423 -7.21 7.44 6.97
N GLU A 424 -6.07 8.09 6.81
CA GLU A 424 -5.56 9.03 7.82
C GLU A 424 -6.37 10.32 7.86
N LEU A 425 -6.83 10.84 6.72
CA LEU A 425 -7.72 12.00 6.65
C LEU A 425 -9.06 11.72 7.33
N ALA A 426 -9.67 10.56 7.10
CA ALA A 426 -10.91 10.15 7.76
C ALA A 426 -10.74 10.08 9.30
N LYS A 427 -9.62 9.52 9.77
CA LYS A 427 -9.31 9.50 11.22
C LYS A 427 -9.20 10.91 11.80
N MET A 428 -8.54 11.83 11.08
CA MET A 428 -8.37 13.22 11.53
C MET A 428 -9.69 13.99 11.61
N LYS A 429 -10.65 13.70 10.71
CA LYS A 429 -11.98 14.33 10.72
C LYS A 429 -12.91 13.80 11.83
N GLY A 430 -12.46 12.86 12.66
CA GLY A 430 -13.30 12.23 13.68
C GLY A 430 -14.41 11.34 13.08
N GLU A 431 -14.36 11.08 11.77
CA GLU A 431 -15.21 10.12 11.09
C GLU A 431 -14.74 8.72 11.51
N GLY A 432 -15.28 8.24 12.64
CA GLY A 432 -14.92 6.96 13.25
C GLY A 432 -14.77 5.87 12.19
N SER A 433 -13.55 5.33 12.05
CA SER A 433 -13.09 4.42 10.98
C SER A 433 -14.09 4.26 9.83
N THR A 434 -14.27 5.27 8.96
CA THR A 434 -15.24 5.17 7.86
C THR A 434 -14.80 4.14 6.81
N LYS A 435 -15.29 2.91 7.07
CA LYS A 435 -15.69 1.72 6.28
C LYS A 435 -15.08 1.38 4.91
N MET A 436 -14.42 2.29 4.20
CA MET A 436 -13.89 1.98 2.88
C MET A 436 -12.62 1.13 3.01
N ASN A 437 -12.73 -0.14 2.63
CA ASN A 437 -11.57 -1.00 2.43
C ASN A 437 -10.90 -0.70 1.07
N GLN A 438 -9.72 -1.26 0.86
CA GLN A 438 -8.94 -1.01 -0.36
C GLN A 438 -9.66 -1.48 -1.63
N LYS A 439 -10.46 -2.54 -1.55
CA LYS A 439 -11.30 -3.01 -2.66
C LYS A 439 -12.25 -1.91 -3.12
N ARG A 440 -13.03 -1.37 -2.19
CA ARG A 440 -14.02 -0.32 -2.46
C ARG A 440 -13.36 0.98 -2.92
N PHE A 441 -12.18 1.32 -2.37
CA PHE A 441 -11.38 2.45 -2.85
C PHE A 441 -11.02 2.31 -4.35
N ARG A 442 -10.57 1.11 -4.76
CA ARG A 442 -10.25 0.82 -6.17
C ARG A 442 -11.49 0.77 -7.08
N GLU A 443 -12.62 0.26 -6.59
CA GLU A 443 -13.90 0.27 -7.31
C GLU A 443 -14.34 1.72 -7.61
N ILE A 444 -14.30 2.60 -6.61
CA ILE A 444 -14.64 4.02 -6.78
C ILE A 444 -13.62 4.72 -7.68
N LEU A 445 -12.32 4.49 -7.47
CA LEU A 445 -11.27 5.05 -8.34
C LEU A 445 -11.49 4.67 -9.82
N CYS A 446 -11.83 3.41 -10.09
CA CYS A 446 -12.13 2.92 -11.43
C CYS A 446 -13.30 3.71 -12.05
N LYS A 447 -14.38 3.92 -11.30
CA LYS A 447 -15.56 4.67 -11.73
C LYS A 447 -15.23 6.15 -11.96
N GLU A 448 -14.58 6.80 -11.01
CA GLU A 448 -14.20 8.22 -11.09
C GLU A 448 -13.26 8.50 -12.26
N MET A 449 -12.31 7.60 -12.57
CA MET A 449 -11.47 7.72 -13.76
C MET A 449 -12.29 7.70 -15.06
N LEU A 450 -13.35 6.90 -15.14
CA LEU A 450 -14.24 6.87 -16.32
C LEU A 450 -15.09 8.13 -16.40
N THR A 451 -15.70 8.54 -15.30
CA THR A 451 -16.49 9.78 -15.21
C THR A 451 -15.66 11.00 -15.61
N TYR A 452 -14.43 11.10 -15.08
CA TYR A 452 -13.47 12.13 -15.45
C TYR A 452 -13.14 12.09 -16.95
N ALA A 453 -12.89 10.91 -17.51
CA ALA A 453 -12.59 10.76 -18.93
C ALA A 453 -13.78 11.13 -19.84
N MET A 454 -15.00 10.89 -19.40
CA MET A 454 -16.21 11.23 -20.16
C MET A 454 -16.60 12.72 -20.07
N GLY A 455 -15.95 13.49 -19.19
CA GLY A 455 -16.29 14.89 -18.95
C GLY A 455 -17.65 15.08 -18.30
N VAL A 456 -18.16 14.04 -17.64
CA VAL A 456 -19.42 14.07 -16.89
C VAL A 456 -19.09 14.50 -15.46
N GLU A 457 -19.79 15.48 -14.90
CA GLU A 457 -19.62 15.81 -13.48
C GLU A 457 -19.93 14.58 -12.62
N PRO A 458 -19.23 14.37 -11.50
CA PRO A 458 -19.54 13.27 -10.60
C PRO A 458 -20.99 13.41 -10.14
N GLU A 459 -21.85 12.48 -10.58
CA GLU A 459 -23.15 12.29 -9.95
C GLU A 459 -22.89 12.08 -8.46
N VAL A 460 -23.22 13.08 -7.65
CA VAL A 460 -23.40 12.92 -6.21
C VAL A 460 -24.21 11.64 -6.03
N GLU A 461 -23.68 10.65 -5.30
CA GLU A 461 -24.41 9.43 -4.99
C GLU A 461 -25.72 9.82 -4.29
N LYS A 462 -26.78 10.06 -5.08
CA LYS A 462 -28.13 10.11 -4.57
C LYS A 462 -28.37 8.73 -3.98
N PRO A 463 -28.95 8.65 -2.76
CA PRO A 463 -29.20 7.36 -2.13
C PRO A 463 -29.90 6.48 -3.16
N THR A 464 -29.34 5.29 -3.37
CA THR A 464 -29.82 4.31 -4.33
C THR A 464 -31.33 4.25 -4.21
N VAL A 465 -32.04 4.78 -5.21
CA VAL A 465 -33.49 4.59 -5.27
C VAL A 465 -33.65 3.09 -5.44
N VAL A 466 -33.97 2.42 -4.35
CA VAL A 466 -34.31 1.00 -4.39
C VAL A 466 -35.55 0.94 -5.26
N THR A 467 -35.39 0.55 -6.52
CA THR A 467 -36.52 0.19 -7.37
C THR A 467 -37.13 -1.05 -6.72
N LEU A 468 -38.14 -0.84 -5.87
CA LEU A 468 -38.87 -1.92 -5.22
C LEU A 468 -39.49 -2.79 -6.31
N SER A 469 -39.19 -4.08 -6.30
CA SER A 469 -39.83 -5.03 -7.22
C SER A 469 -41.31 -5.17 -6.88
N CYS A 470 -42.14 -5.39 -7.91
CA CYS A 470 -43.55 -5.71 -7.74
C CYS A 470 -43.68 -7.09 -7.09
N MET A 471 -43.79 -7.13 -5.77
CA MET A 471 -43.94 -8.35 -4.98
C MET A 471 -45.18 -8.22 -4.08
N PRO A 472 -45.98 -9.30 -3.89
CA PRO A 472 -47.10 -9.27 -2.97
C PRO A 472 -46.61 -9.16 -1.52
N MET A 473 -47.22 -8.26 -0.76
CA MET A 473 -46.99 -8.04 0.65
C MET A 473 -48.32 -8.04 1.39
N TYR A 474 -48.30 -8.41 2.67
CA TYR A 474 -49.47 -8.34 3.55
C TYR A 474 -49.43 -7.05 4.36
N TYR A 475 -50.60 -6.47 4.66
CA TYR A 475 -50.68 -5.29 5.53
C TYR A 475 -50.37 -5.60 7.01
N SER A 476 -50.58 -6.83 7.44
CA SER A 476 -50.36 -7.32 8.80
C SER A 476 -50.10 -8.83 8.80
N GLU A 477 -49.47 -9.33 9.87
CA GLU A 477 -49.27 -10.77 10.10
C GLU A 477 -50.61 -11.51 10.28
N ASN A 478 -51.62 -10.83 10.84
CA ASN A 478 -52.99 -11.31 10.85
C ASN A 478 -53.67 -10.96 9.52
N VAL A 479 -54.03 -11.99 8.73
CA VAL A 479 -54.63 -11.83 7.39
C VAL A 479 -56.02 -11.17 7.43
N MET A 480 -56.69 -11.12 8.58
CA MET A 480 -58.01 -10.51 8.75
C MET A 480 -57.96 -8.99 8.97
N ASP A 481 -56.84 -8.48 9.47
CA ASP A 481 -56.69 -7.06 9.83
C ASP A 481 -56.31 -6.19 8.63
N GLY A 482 -56.76 -4.93 8.66
CA GLY A 482 -56.34 -3.90 7.69
C GLY A 482 -56.74 -4.15 6.22
N ARG A 483 -57.66 -5.08 5.94
CA ARG A 483 -58.04 -5.44 4.56
C ARG A 483 -58.65 -4.27 3.79
N LYS A 484 -58.12 -4.02 2.58
CA LYS A 484 -58.61 -2.98 1.66
C LYS A 484 -59.34 -3.59 0.48
N ASN A 485 -60.18 -2.80 -0.21
CA ASN A 485 -60.85 -3.27 -1.42
C ASN A 485 -59.84 -3.48 -2.56
N CYS A 486 -59.84 -4.67 -3.16
CA CYS A 486 -59.01 -5.01 -4.31
C CYS A 486 -59.35 -4.09 -5.48
N ARG A 487 -58.31 -3.44 -6.05
CA ARG A 487 -58.50 -2.47 -7.13
C ARG A 487 -58.98 -3.12 -8.42
N ASN A 488 -58.39 -4.24 -8.82
CA ASN A 488 -58.80 -4.95 -10.04
C ASN A 488 -60.24 -5.50 -9.93
N CYS A 489 -60.64 -6.02 -8.76
CA CYS A 489 -62.02 -6.44 -8.55
C CYS A 489 -63.00 -5.26 -8.68
N ARG A 490 -62.65 -4.11 -8.08
CA ARG A 490 -63.49 -2.90 -8.15
C ARG A 490 -63.68 -2.41 -9.59
N GLU A 491 -62.64 -2.46 -10.41
CA GLU A 491 -62.72 -2.10 -11.84
C GLU A 491 -63.63 -3.04 -12.64
N ASN A 492 -63.75 -4.30 -12.21
CA ASN A 492 -64.65 -5.29 -12.79
C ASN A 492 -66.01 -5.38 -12.07
N GLY A 493 -66.40 -4.35 -11.32
CA GLY A 493 -67.71 -4.27 -10.66
C GLY A 493 -67.87 -5.12 -9.38
N LEU A 494 -66.80 -5.79 -8.93
CA LEU A 494 -66.82 -6.64 -7.73
C LEU A 494 -66.29 -5.90 -6.50
N ARG A 495 -66.96 -6.08 -5.34
CA ARG A 495 -66.52 -5.52 -4.05
C ARG A 495 -65.86 -6.60 -3.19
N MET A 496 -64.54 -6.69 -3.28
CA MET A 496 -63.77 -7.74 -2.61
C MET A 496 -62.65 -7.14 -1.78
N LYS A 497 -62.55 -7.56 -0.52
CA LYS A 497 -61.48 -7.14 0.38
C LYS A 497 -60.28 -8.09 0.27
N THR A 498 -59.07 -7.53 0.35
CA THR A 498 -57.80 -8.26 0.32
C THR A 498 -56.85 -7.70 1.37
N GLY A 499 -56.11 -8.60 2.02
CA GLY A 499 -54.99 -8.25 2.91
C GLY A 499 -53.67 -8.07 2.17
N VAL A 500 -53.65 -8.31 0.85
CA VAL A 500 -52.45 -8.30 0.01
C VAL A 500 -52.38 -7.03 -0.83
N TYR A 501 -51.18 -6.45 -0.95
CA TYR A 501 -50.89 -5.33 -1.83
C TYR A 501 -49.56 -5.51 -2.56
N CYS A 502 -49.36 -4.78 -3.66
CA CYS A 502 -48.07 -4.74 -4.34
C CYS A 502 -47.12 -3.78 -3.65
N ARG A 503 -45.94 -4.26 -3.25
CA ARG A 503 -44.88 -3.46 -2.60
C ARG A 503 -44.46 -2.22 -3.39
N SER A 504 -44.42 -2.34 -4.72
CA SER A 504 -43.95 -1.26 -5.61
C SER A 504 -45.09 -0.33 -6.02
N CYS A 505 -46.25 -0.89 -6.39
CA CYS A 505 -47.39 -0.11 -6.88
C CYS A 505 -48.29 0.45 -5.76
N GLU A 506 -48.15 -0.05 -4.53
CA GLU A 506 -49.01 0.21 -3.36
C GLU A 506 -50.51 -0.06 -3.59
N VAL A 507 -50.84 -0.94 -4.55
CA VAL A 507 -52.22 -1.28 -4.90
C VAL A 507 -52.67 -2.56 -4.18
N PRO A 508 -53.83 -2.56 -3.48
CA PRO A 508 -54.43 -3.77 -2.92
C PRO A 508 -54.95 -4.69 -4.04
N LEU A 509 -54.50 -5.94 -4.05
CA LEU A 509 -54.81 -6.91 -5.10
C LEU A 509 -55.10 -8.29 -4.49
N CYS A 510 -56.08 -9.01 -5.04
CA CYS A 510 -56.36 -10.39 -4.63
C CYS A 510 -55.25 -11.33 -5.09
N LEU A 511 -54.86 -12.25 -4.20
CA LEU A 511 -53.89 -13.30 -4.47
C LEU A 511 -54.33 -14.60 -3.76
N PHE A 512 -55.32 -15.27 -4.33
CA PHE A 512 -55.79 -16.59 -3.87
C PHE A 512 -56.08 -17.48 -5.08
N ALA A 513 -56.12 -18.80 -4.88
CA ALA A 513 -56.10 -19.78 -5.97
C ALA A 513 -57.17 -19.57 -7.05
N GLN A 514 -58.40 -19.15 -6.67
CA GLN A 514 -59.48 -18.90 -7.62
C GLN A 514 -59.51 -17.46 -8.19
N ARG A 515 -58.63 -16.55 -7.74
CA ARG A 515 -58.59 -15.16 -8.21
C ARG A 515 -57.22 -14.52 -8.00
N VAL A 516 -56.50 -14.35 -9.11
CA VAL A 516 -55.11 -13.88 -9.12
C VAL A 516 -55.02 -12.47 -9.71
N CYS A 517 -55.79 -11.54 -9.13
CA CYS A 517 -55.81 -10.14 -9.57
C CYS A 517 -54.43 -9.47 -9.52
N PHE A 518 -53.51 -9.97 -8.69
CA PHE A 518 -52.13 -9.50 -8.66
C PHE A 518 -51.43 -9.65 -10.01
N THR A 519 -51.55 -10.81 -10.65
CA THR A 519 -50.90 -11.09 -11.94
C THR A 519 -51.61 -10.31 -13.06
N GLU A 520 -52.94 -10.38 -13.10
CA GLU A 520 -53.77 -9.67 -14.07
C GLU A 520 -53.50 -8.17 -14.09
N TRP A 521 -53.37 -7.55 -12.91
CA TRP A 521 -53.07 -6.13 -12.78
C TRP A 521 -51.72 -5.77 -13.40
N HIS A 522 -50.67 -6.54 -13.12
CA HIS A 522 -49.34 -6.24 -13.63
C HIS A 522 -49.17 -6.59 -15.11
N ASP A 523 -49.88 -7.60 -15.61
CA ASP A 523 -49.91 -7.90 -17.05
C ASP A 523 -50.61 -6.80 -17.85
N LYS A 524 -51.71 -6.25 -17.32
CA LYS A 524 -52.45 -5.14 -17.94
C LYS A 524 -51.70 -3.80 -17.89
N HIS A 525 -50.86 -3.57 -16.88
CA HIS A 525 -50.19 -2.29 -16.62
C HIS A 525 -48.66 -2.29 -16.85
N LYS A 526 -48.14 -3.28 -17.61
CA LYS A 526 -46.72 -3.60 -17.80
C LYS A 526 -45.80 -2.47 -18.34
N LYS A 527 -46.31 -1.26 -18.63
CA LYS A 527 -45.53 -0.14 -19.19
C LYS A 527 -45.71 1.24 -18.52
N SER A 528 -46.65 1.46 -17.58
CA SER A 528 -46.94 2.82 -17.09
C SER A 528 -46.77 3.07 -15.59
N LEU A 529 -46.60 2.04 -14.75
CA LEU A 529 -46.58 2.23 -13.28
C LEU A 529 -45.24 1.90 -12.59
N CYS A 530 -44.26 1.31 -13.29
CA CYS A 530 -42.98 0.92 -12.66
C CYS A 530 -41.93 2.06 -12.53
N THR A 531 -42.29 3.31 -12.81
CA THR A 531 -41.34 4.46 -12.72
C THR A 531 -41.87 5.71 -12.03
N LEU A 532 -43.07 5.70 -11.42
CA LEU A 532 -43.65 6.90 -10.79
C LEU A 532 -43.53 6.91 -9.26
N SER A 533 -42.40 7.49 -8.81
CA SER A 533 -42.30 8.50 -7.75
C SER A 533 -42.83 8.20 -6.34
N ALA A 534 -41.89 7.89 -5.42
CA ALA A 534 -41.97 8.30 -4.03
C ALA A 534 -41.84 9.84 -3.91
N LYS A 535 -42.93 10.56 -4.18
CA LYS A 535 -43.14 11.95 -3.77
C LYS A 535 -44.47 12.01 -3.03
N LYS A 536 -44.49 11.60 -1.76
CA LYS A 536 -45.50 11.98 -0.74
C LYS A 536 -45.23 11.28 0.58
N SER A 537 -44.37 11.89 1.41
CA SER A 537 -44.36 11.71 2.87
C SER A 537 -43.33 12.62 3.54
N LEU A 538 -43.46 13.93 3.32
CA LEU A 538 -42.91 14.98 4.18
C LEU A 538 -44.02 16.03 4.35
N SER A 539 -44.98 15.70 5.18
CA SER A 539 -45.93 16.64 5.79
C SER A 539 -46.60 15.92 6.96
N LEU A 540 -45.92 15.96 8.10
CA LEU A 540 -46.44 16.05 9.47
C LEU A 540 -45.25 16.11 10.42
#